data_AF-A0A7H0HM05-F1
#
_entry.id   AF-A0A7H0HM05-F1
#
_cell.length_a   1.000
_cell.length_b   1.000
_cell.length_c   1.000
_cell.angle_alpha   90.00
_cell.angle_beta   90.00
_cell.angle_gamma   90.00
#
_symmetry.space_group_name_H-M   'P 1'
#
loop_
_entity.id
_entity.type
_entity.pdbx_description
1 polymer ?
#
loop_
_entity_poly.entity_id
_entity_poly.type
_entity_poly.pdbx_seq_one_letter_code
_entity_poly.pdbx_strand_id
1 'polypeptide(L)'
;MADETWEALRGTPPGEVRRRVAAVSETLGPRFVREVRGARRYEFDQGIGQWAVWYFAPDRQVLLLTYEGIADTTPSPDDYPTMEMFYRDVPAGLVALVRNDDELRTTVTDEESGETLHRASSVFWCDGSTWWVSEGFLDFCEEEGYDPLTNSCFQDPLFPYAFGRELKAESVARLSADEDDEWFGDVVAEVRERLRRRY
;
A
#
# COMPACT_ATOMS: atom_id res chain seq x y z
N MET A 1 -10.75 9.07 -11.75
CA MET A 1 -9.85 7.89 -11.71
C MET A 1 -9.55 7.48 -10.27
N ALA A 2 -9.05 8.39 -9.42
CA ALA A 2 -8.77 8.07 -8.02
C ALA A 2 -10.06 7.76 -7.23
N ASP A 3 -11.12 8.57 -7.41
CA ASP A 3 -12.45 8.28 -6.84
C ASP A 3 -13.01 6.93 -7.30
N GLU A 4 -12.89 6.60 -8.58
CA GLU A 4 -13.37 5.32 -9.12
C GLU A 4 -12.62 4.13 -8.52
N THR A 5 -11.31 4.28 -8.30
CA THR A 5 -10.48 3.28 -7.64
C THR A 5 -10.88 3.12 -6.18
N TRP A 6 -11.14 4.23 -5.50
CA TRP A 6 -11.60 4.24 -4.11
C TRP A 6 -12.98 3.58 -3.97
N GLU A 7 -13.97 4.00 -4.76
CA GLU A 7 -15.30 3.40 -4.78
C GLU A 7 -15.25 1.91 -5.08
N ALA A 8 -14.40 1.51 -6.02
CA ALA A 8 -14.24 0.12 -6.34
C ALA A 8 -13.57 -0.69 -5.22
N LEU A 9 -12.58 -0.13 -4.53
CA LEU A 9 -11.98 -0.75 -3.35
C LEU A 9 -13.04 -0.93 -2.25
N ARG A 10 -13.82 0.11 -1.95
CA ARG A 10 -14.91 0.05 -0.96
C ARG A 10 -15.97 -0.98 -1.31
N GLY A 11 -16.31 -1.10 -2.60
CA GLY A 11 -17.26 -2.09 -3.09
C GLY A 11 -16.70 -3.52 -3.19
N THR A 12 -15.40 -3.71 -3.00
CA THR A 12 -14.75 -5.03 -3.10
C THR A 12 -14.73 -5.73 -1.74
N PRO A 13 -15.30 -6.94 -1.60
CA PRO A 13 -15.26 -7.68 -0.34
C PRO A 13 -13.81 -7.90 0.16
N PRO A 14 -13.53 -7.83 1.48
CA PRO A 14 -12.16 -7.97 1.99
C PRO A 14 -11.44 -9.28 1.59
N GLY A 15 -12.19 -10.38 1.46
CA GLY A 15 -11.64 -11.65 0.96
C GLY A 15 -11.18 -11.56 -0.50
N GLU A 16 -11.88 -10.80 -1.33
CA GLU A 16 -11.51 -10.51 -2.72
C GLU A 16 -10.29 -9.58 -2.79
N VAL A 17 -10.24 -8.55 -1.95
CA VAL A 17 -9.05 -7.68 -1.80
C VAL A 17 -7.82 -8.54 -1.48
N ARG A 18 -7.92 -9.40 -0.45
CA ARG A 18 -6.83 -10.31 -0.07
C ARG A 18 -6.41 -11.23 -1.22
N ARG A 19 -7.36 -11.79 -1.96
CA ARG A 19 -7.07 -12.64 -3.12
C ARG A 19 -6.28 -11.88 -4.20
N ARG A 20 -6.70 -10.66 -4.53
CA ARG A 20 -6.04 -9.80 -5.52
C ARG A 20 -4.61 -9.43 -5.09
N VAL A 21 -4.44 -9.02 -3.83
CA VAL A 21 -3.12 -8.70 -3.28
C VAL A 21 -2.18 -9.91 -3.31
N ALA A 22 -2.67 -11.09 -2.91
CA ALA A 22 -1.91 -12.33 -3.00
C ALA A 22 -1.53 -12.67 -4.45
N ALA A 23 -2.47 -12.56 -5.40
CA ALA A 23 -2.22 -12.84 -6.81
C ALA A 23 -1.18 -11.91 -7.44
N VAL A 24 -1.25 -10.60 -7.14
CA VAL A 24 -0.25 -9.62 -7.57
C VAL A 24 1.11 -9.95 -6.97
N SER A 25 1.17 -10.24 -5.67
CA SER A 25 2.41 -10.61 -4.98
C SER A 25 3.03 -11.91 -5.50
N GLU A 26 2.23 -12.91 -5.88
CA GLU A 26 2.71 -14.15 -6.47
C GLU A 26 3.25 -13.96 -7.89
N THR A 27 2.65 -13.04 -8.65
CA THR A 27 2.93 -12.86 -10.08
C THR A 27 4.06 -11.87 -10.34
N LEU A 28 4.02 -10.69 -9.72
CA LEU A 28 5.03 -9.65 -9.90
C LEU A 28 6.24 -9.84 -8.97
N GLY A 29 6.23 -10.94 -8.22
CA GLY A 29 7.17 -11.21 -7.15
C GLY A 29 6.85 -10.39 -5.90
N PRO A 30 7.26 -10.85 -4.70
CA PRO A 30 7.29 -9.97 -3.56
C PRO A 30 8.34 -8.88 -3.82
N ARG A 31 8.18 -7.70 -3.22
CA ARG A 31 9.37 -7.14 -2.58
C ARG A 31 9.46 -7.63 -1.13
N PHE A 32 8.36 -7.74 -0.37
CA PHE A 32 8.36 -8.47 0.93
C PHE A 32 6.99 -9.05 1.31
N VAL A 33 6.90 -10.36 1.63
CA VAL A 33 5.76 -10.98 2.33
C VAL A 33 6.27 -11.56 3.64
N ARG A 34 5.66 -11.16 4.76
CA ARG A 34 6.02 -11.68 6.10
C ARG A 34 4.86 -11.62 7.07
N GLU A 35 5.06 -12.21 8.23
CA GLU A 35 4.16 -12.05 9.37
C GLU A 35 4.70 -10.96 10.29
N VAL A 36 3.86 -10.01 10.67
CA VAL A 36 4.17 -8.94 11.63
C VAL A 36 3.12 -9.01 12.73
N ARG A 37 3.52 -9.37 13.95
CA ARG A 37 2.62 -9.46 15.12
C ARG A 37 1.33 -10.25 14.81
N GLY A 38 1.44 -11.34 14.03
CA GLY A 38 0.32 -12.20 13.62
C GLY A 38 -0.47 -11.72 12.38
N ALA A 39 -0.23 -10.51 11.87
CA ALA A 39 -0.81 -10.04 10.61
C ALA A 39 0.05 -10.45 9.41
N ARG A 40 -0.59 -10.78 8.28
CA ARG A 40 0.14 -10.97 7.02
C ARG A 40 0.39 -9.63 6.35
N ARG A 41 1.66 -9.30 6.16
CA ARG A 41 2.13 -8.10 5.46
C ARG A 41 2.47 -8.45 4.00
N TYR A 42 1.96 -7.65 3.07
CA TYR A 42 2.33 -7.69 1.65
C TYR A 42 2.83 -6.31 1.25
N GLU A 43 4.02 -6.25 0.65
CA GLU A 43 4.59 -5.03 0.09
C GLU A 43 4.78 -5.19 -1.42
N PHE A 44 4.20 -4.26 -2.16
CA PHE A 44 4.45 -4.07 -3.57
C PHE A 44 5.14 -2.72 -3.79
N ASP A 45 6.32 -2.76 -4.39
CA ASP A 45 7.14 -1.59 -4.67
C ASP A 45 7.42 -1.57 -6.18
N GLN A 46 6.99 -0.49 -6.82
CA GLN A 46 7.05 -0.31 -8.27
C GLN A 46 8.46 0.01 -8.77
N GLY A 47 9.43 0.26 -7.88
CA GLY A 47 10.80 0.63 -8.25
C GLY A 47 10.98 2.08 -8.68
N ILE A 48 9.91 2.88 -8.67
CA ILE A 48 9.90 4.29 -9.08
C ILE A 48 9.56 5.24 -7.93
N GLY A 49 9.77 4.80 -6.68
CA GLY A 49 9.41 5.60 -5.50
C GLY A 49 7.94 5.47 -5.07
N GLN A 50 7.21 4.52 -5.67
CA GLN A 50 5.82 4.21 -5.33
C GLN A 50 5.70 2.84 -4.69
N TRP A 51 4.96 2.73 -3.59
CA TRP A 51 4.68 1.44 -2.99
C TRP A 51 3.32 1.39 -2.28
N ALA A 52 2.78 0.18 -2.21
CA ALA A 52 1.57 -0.15 -1.47
C ALA A 52 1.91 -1.26 -0.46
N VAL A 53 1.61 -1.02 0.81
CA VAL A 53 1.78 -2.00 1.88
C VAL A 53 0.43 -2.33 2.48
N TRP A 54 0.15 -3.63 2.51
CA TRP A 54 -1.08 -4.20 3.06
C TRP A 54 -0.76 -5.01 4.30
N TYR A 55 -1.49 -4.79 5.38
CA TYR A 55 -1.52 -5.68 6.52
C TYR A 55 -2.91 -6.30 6.64
N PHE A 56 -2.98 -7.63 6.62
CA PHE A 56 -4.21 -8.37 6.87
C PHE A 56 -4.14 -9.01 8.25
N ALA A 57 -4.83 -8.41 9.22
CA ALA A 57 -4.90 -8.91 10.58
C ALA A 57 -5.79 -10.17 10.68
N PRO A 58 -5.58 -11.02 11.71
CA PRO A 58 -6.36 -12.25 11.90
C PRO A 58 -7.87 -12.03 12.10
N ASP A 59 -8.24 -10.89 12.67
CA ASP A 59 -9.61 -10.46 12.96
C ASP A 59 -10.33 -9.84 11.75
N ARG A 60 -9.75 -9.98 10.55
CA ARG A 60 -10.24 -9.46 9.26
C ARG A 60 -10.05 -7.96 9.06
N GLN A 61 -9.45 -7.26 10.03
CA GLN A 61 -9.06 -5.88 9.79
C GLN A 61 -7.94 -5.81 8.74
N VAL A 62 -7.94 -4.72 7.97
CA VAL A 62 -6.93 -4.47 6.95
C VAL A 62 -6.36 -3.07 7.14
N LEU A 63 -5.04 -2.92 7.08
CA LEU A 63 -4.37 -1.63 6.96
C LEU A 63 -3.76 -1.54 5.57
N LEU A 64 -4.02 -0.44 4.87
CA LEU A 64 -3.41 -0.09 3.59
C LEU A 64 -2.65 1.21 3.76
N LEU A 65 -1.36 1.17 3.44
CA LEU A 65 -0.51 2.32 3.32
C LEU A 65 -0.13 2.48 1.86
N THR A 66 -0.28 3.68 1.32
CA THR A 66 0.33 4.02 0.03
C THR A 66 1.42 5.05 0.24
N TYR A 67 2.41 5.02 -0.63
CA TYR A 67 3.47 5.99 -0.66
C TYR A 67 3.81 6.36 -2.10
N GLU A 68 4.03 7.65 -2.30
CA GLU A 68 4.60 8.26 -3.49
C GLU A 68 5.53 9.39 -3.02
N GLY A 69 6.81 9.29 -3.34
CA GLY A 69 7.83 10.25 -2.89
C GLY A 69 7.61 11.68 -3.36
N ILE A 70 6.86 11.89 -4.46
CA ILE A 70 6.52 13.22 -4.98
C ILE A 70 5.11 13.69 -4.64
N ALA A 71 4.32 12.91 -3.89
CA ALA A 71 2.98 13.30 -3.48
C ALA A 71 3.04 14.44 -2.47
N ASP A 72 2.10 15.39 -2.60
CA ASP A 72 2.03 16.57 -1.73
C ASP A 72 1.78 16.17 -0.26
N THR A 73 1.14 15.01 -0.05
CA THR A 73 0.80 14.51 1.28
C THR A 73 1.90 13.70 1.95
N THR A 74 3.07 13.55 1.31
CA THR A 74 4.16 12.74 1.85
C THR A 74 4.93 13.50 2.92
N PRO A 75 4.86 13.10 4.21
CA PRO A 75 5.56 13.82 5.28
C PRO A 75 7.07 13.73 5.08
N SER A 76 7.84 14.70 5.59
CA SER A 76 9.30 14.62 5.61
C SER A 76 9.80 13.44 6.48
N PRO A 77 10.98 12.84 6.22
CA PRO A 77 11.51 11.74 7.06
C PRO A 77 11.70 12.08 8.55
N ASP A 78 11.80 13.35 8.89
CA ASP A 78 11.92 13.90 10.25
C ASP A 78 10.58 14.39 10.84
N ASP A 79 9.48 14.31 10.07
CA ASP A 79 8.17 14.77 10.51
C ASP A 79 7.33 13.65 11.15
N TYR A 80 7.82 13.18 12.30
CA TYR A 80 7.09 12.21 13.12
C TYR A 80 5.70 12.70 13.56
N PRO A 81 5.50 13.96 14.01
CA PRO A 81 4.19 14.45 14.44
C PRO A 81 3.11 14.35 13.35
N THR A 82 3.43 14.73 12.12
CA THR A 82 2.47 14.60 10.99
C THR A 82 2.16 13.13 10.72
N MET A 83 3.18 12.26 10.74
CA MET A 83 2.93 10.84 10.53
C MET A 83 2.10 10.21 11.66
N GLU A 84 2.36 10.55 12.91
CA GLU A 84 1.57 10.08 14.04
C GLU A 84 0.12 10.55 13.93
N MET A 85 -0.11 11.79 13.49
CA MET A 85 -1.44 12.30 13.21
C MET A 85 -2.18 11.43 12.19
N PHE A 86 -1.56 10.99 11.09
CA PHE A 86 -2.20 10.13 10.10
C PHE A 86 -2.67 8.77 10.66
N TYR A 87 -2.23 8.37 11.86
CA TYR A 87 -2.65 7.11 12.49
C TYR A 87 -3.62 7.31 13.67
N ARG A 88 -4.02 8.54 13.99
CA ARG A 88 -4.74 8.90 15.23
C ARG A 88 -6.02 8.10 15.47
N ASP A 89 -6.83 7.89 14.44
CA ASP A 89 -8.13 7.19 14.49
C ASP A 89 -8.07 5.74 14.00
N VAL A 90 -6.90 5.31 13.53
CA VAL A 90 -6.69 3.93 13.10
C VAL A 90 -6.72 3.01 14.34
N PRO A 91 -7.42 1.86 14.29
CA PRO A 91 -7.45 0.92 15.41
C PRO A 91 -6.06 0.59 15.95
N ALA A 92 -5.88 0.68 17.27
CA ALA A 92 -4.57 0.54 17.92
C ALA A 92 -3.85 -0.78 17.55
N GLY A 93 -4.59 -1.86 17.31
CA GLY A 93 -4.03 -3.13 16.84
C GLY A 93 -3.36 -3.04 15.46
N LEU A 94 -3.90 -2.22 14.56
CA LEU A 94 -3.30 -1.94 13.24
C LEU A 94 -2.13 -0.96 13.35
N VAL A 95 -2.23 0.08 14.18
CA VAL A 95 -1.12 1.02 14.43
C VAL A 95 0.09 0.29 15.03
N ALA A 96 -0.16 -0.69 15.90
CA ALA A 96 0.89 -1.54 16.44
C ALA A 96 1.62 -2.35 15.36
N LEU A 97 1.09 -2.55 14.14
CA LEU A 97 1.77 -3.24 13.05
C LEU A 97 2.82 -2.37 12.35
N VAL A 98 2.71 -1.05 12.48
CA VAL A 98 3.54 -0.07 11.76
C VAL A 98 4.45 0.74 12.68
N ARG A 99 4.32 0.55 14.00
CA ARG A 99 5.17 1.18 15.02
C ARG A 99 6.33 0.26 15.42
N ASN A 100 7.52 0.83 15.56
CA ASN A 100 8.72 0.16 16.07
C ASN A 100 8.95 -1.20 15.37
N ASP A 101 8.93 -1.17 14.05
CA ASP A 101 9.25 -2.31 13.19
C ASP A 101 10.53 -1.97 12.42
N ASP A 102 11.59 -2.68 12.74
CA ASP A 102 12.98 -2.47 12.32
C ASP A 102 13.24 -2.87 10.87
N GLU A 103 12.30 -3.59 10.25
CA GLU A 103 12.40 -4.01 8.85
C GLU A 103 11.59 -3.12 7.89
N LEU A 104 11.05 -2.00 8.39
CA LEU A 104 10.38 -1.01 7.55
C LEU A 104 11.41 -0.29 6.68
N ARG A 105 11.22 -0.33 5.36
CA ARG A 105 12.12 0.34 4.40
C ARG A 105 12.09 1.86 4.51
N THR A 106 10.97 2.42 4.93
CA THR A 106 10.85 3.85 5.20
C THR A 106 10.17 4.05 6.54
N THR A 107 10.84 4.77 7.42
CA THR A 107 10.29 5.16 8.72
C THR A 107 10.50 6.63 8.93
N VAL A 108 9.60 7.23 9.68
CA VAL A 108 9.89 8.46 10.43
C VAL A 108 10.26 8.07 11.85
N THR A 109 11.16 8.83 12.47
CA THR A 109 11.65 8.57 13.82
C THR A 109 11.38 9.78 14.70
N ASP A 110 10.78 9.56 15.86
CA ASP A 110 10.69 10.57 16.90
C ASP A 110 12.08 10.80 17.51
N GLU A 111 12.59 12.03 17.42
CA GLU A 111 13.91 12.38 17.94
C GLU A 111 14.01 12.28 19.47
N GLU A 112 12.90 12.47 20.20
CA GLU A 112 12.90 12.44 21.67
C GLU A 112 12.81 11.01 22.20
N SER A 113 11.88 10.22 21.68
CA SER A 113 11.60 8.88 22.18
C SER A 113 12.35 7.76 21.45
N GLY A 114 12.82 8.01 20.24
CA GLY A 114 13.38 7.00 19.34
C GLY A 114 12.33 6.06 18.74
N GLU A 115 11.03 6.32 18.95
CA GLU A 115 9.96 5.54 18.34
C GLU A 115 9.93 5.74 16.83
N THR A 116 9.58 4.68 16.09
CA THR A 116 9.47 4.73 14.63
C THR A 116 8.05 4.42 14.16
N LEU A 117 7.65 5.06 13.08
CA LEU A 117 6.40 4.79 12.37
C LEU A 117 6.66 4.58 10.88
N HIS A 118 5.90 3.69 10.25
CA HIS A 118 5.95 3.51 8.80
C HIS A 118 5.49 4.79 8.10
N ARG A 119 6.39 5.37 7.31
CA ARG A 119 6.12 6.58 6.52
C ARG A 119 5.13 6.25 5.41
N ALA A 120 4.07 7.05 5.25
CA ALA A 120 3.07 6.86 4.19
C ALA A 120 2.58 8.20 3.67
N SER A 121 2.20 8.25 2.39
CA SER A 121 1.52 9.41 1.77
C SER A 121 0.04 9.42 2.10
N SER A 122 -0.57 8.25 2.34
CA SER A 122 -1.94 8.16 2.83
C SER A 122 -2.20 6.84 3.56
N VAL A 123 -3.17 6.87 4.48
CA VAL A 123 -3.50 5.78 5.40
C VAL A 123 -4.98 5.44 5.27
N PHE A 124 -5.26 4.18 4.95
CA PHE A 124 -6.62 3.63 4.86
C PHE A 124 -6.72 2.36 5.68
N TRP A 125 -7.90 2.06 6.19
CA TRP A 125 -8.11 0.85 6.94
C TRP A 125 -9.51 0.27 6.72
N CYS A 126 -9.66 -1.03 6.96
CA CYS A 126 -10.93 -1.72 6.90
C CYS A 126 -11.21 -2.38 8.24
N ASP A 127 -12.41 -2.19 8.79
CA ASP A 127 -12.87 -2.83 10.03
C ASP A 127 -13.27 -4.31 9.87
N GLY A 128 -13.03 -4.88 8.68
CA GLY A 128 -13.50 -6.20 8.27
C GLY A 128 -14.79 -6.17 7.45
N SER A 129 -15.42 -5.00 7.30
CA SER A 129 -16.62 -4.78 6.49
C SER A 129 -16.60 -3.48 5.70
N THR A 130 -16.26 -2.37 6.33
CA THR A 130 -16.25 -1.02 5.76
C THR A 130 -14.82 -0.52 5.66
N TRP A 131 -14.54 0.19 4.57
CA TRP A 131 -13.28 0.89 4.34
C TRP A 131 -13.37 2.35 4.80
N TRP A 132 -12.31 2.80 5.44
CA TRP A 132 -12.16 4.11 6.06
C TRP A 132 -10.87 4.75 5.55
N VAL A 133 -10.93 6.05 5.29
CA VAL A 133 -9.75 6.91 5.22
C VAL A 133 -9.45 7.33 6.65
N SER A 134 -8.18 7.36 7.04
CA SER A 134 -7.79 7.89 8.35
C SER A 134 -8.30 9.32 8.52
N GLU A 135 -9.06 9.59 9.58
CA GLU A 135 -9.52 10.93 9.95
C GLU A 135 -8.34 11.88 10.18
N GLY A 136 -7.26 11.42 10.82
CA GLY A 136 -6.07 12.26 11.01
C GLY A 136 -5.36 12.60 9.69
N PHE A 137 -5.43 11.72 8.69
CA PHE A 137 -4.98 12.05 7.33
C PHE A 137 -5.94 13.01 6.62
N LEU A 138 -7.26 12.87 6.83
CA LEU A 138 -8.25 13.81 6.29
C LEU A 138 -8.11 15.21 6.90
N ASP A 139 -7.88 15.32 8.20
CA ASP A 139 -7.64 16.58 8.91
C ASP A 139 -6.44 17.32 8.30
N PHE A 140 -5.34 16.60 8.04
CA PHE A 140 -4.17 17.15 7.37
C PHE A 140 -4.50 17.67 5.97
N CYS A 141 -5.21 16.87 5.18
CA CYS A 141 -5.62 17.27 3.84
C CYS A 141 -6.53 18.50 3.87
N GLU A 142 -7.44 18.61 4.85
CA GLU A 142 -8.30 19.78 5.01
C GLU A 142 -7.48 21.03 5.35
N GLU A 143 -6.52 20.92 6.28
CA GLU A 143 -5.64 22.03 6.68
C GLU A 143 -4.80 22.56 5.52
N GLU A 144 -4.25 21.65 4.71
CA GLU A 144 -3.40 21.98 3.56
C GLU A 144 -4.19 22.30 2.26
N GLY A 145 -5.51 22.08 2.26
CA GLY A 145 -6.36 22.26 1.07
C GLY A 145 -6.11 21.21 -0.01
N TYR A 146 -5.71 19.99 0.38
CA TYR A 146 -5.45 18.86 -0.48
C TYR A 146 -6.66 17.97 -0.67
N ASP A 147 -6.80 17.41 -1.86
CA ASP A 147 -7.69 16.29 -2.12
C ASP A 147 -7.01 14.99 -1.70
N PRO A 148 -7.60 14.21 -0.77
CA PRO A 148 -6.93 13.08 -0.13
C PRO A 148 -6.62 11.93 -1.09
N LEU A 149 -7.30 11.82 -2.24
CA LEU A 149 -7.07 10.74 -3.21
C LEU A 149 -6.14 11.20 -4.34
N THR A 150 -6.23 12.45 -4.74
CA THR A 150 -5.46 13.03 -5.85
C THR A 150 -4.07 13.45 -5.39
N ASN A 151 -3.96 14.22 -4.31
CA ASN A 151 -2.69 14.74 -3.83
C ASN A 151 -1.81 13.67 -3.16
N SER A 152 -2.41 12.55 -2.74
CA SER A 152 -1.67 11.38 -2.23
C SER A 152 -1.25 10.37 -3.30
N CYS A 153 -1.61 10.61 -4.57
CA CYS A 153 -1.42 9.67 -5.67
C CYS A 153 -2.00 8.28 -5.38
N PHE A 154 -3.10 8.19 -4.61
CA PHE A 154 -3.69 6.95 -4.10
C PHE A 154 -3.82 5.82 -5.13
N GLN A 155 -4.21 6.17 -6.36
CA GLN A 155 -4.50 5.21 -7.43
C GLN A 155 -3.24 4.53 -7.99
N ASP A 156 -2.08 5.20 -7.98
CA ASP A 156 -0.91 4.75 -8.73
C ASP A 156 -0.31 3.49 -8.08
N PRO A 157 -0.07 3.46 -6.75
CA PRO A 157 0.36 2.24 -6.06
C PRO A 157 -0.66 1.10 -6.12
N LEU A 158 -1.94 1.41 -6.40
CA LEU A 158 -3.04 0.45 -6.43
C LEU A 158 -3.38 -0.10 -7.82
N PHE A 159 -2.84 0.49 -8.88
CA PHE A 159 -3.10 0.08 -10.26
C PHE A 159 -2.98 -1.45 -10.48
N PRO A 160 -1.96 -2.16 -9.96
CA PRO A 160 -1.80 -3.60 -10.19
C PRO A 160 -2.95 -4.47 -9.68
N TYR A 161 -3.63 -4.04 -8.60
CA TYR A 161 -4.72 -4.82 -7.99
C TYR A 161 -6.04 -4.71 -8.76
N ALA A 162 -6.09 -3.78 -9.72
CA ALA A 162 -7.13 -3.71 -10.71
C ALA A 162 -8.54 -3.52 -10.11
N PHE A 163 -8.66 -2.77 -9.01
CA PHE A 163 -9.97 -2.45 -8.43
C PHE A 163 -10.86 -1.75 -9.46
N GLY A 164 -12.12 -2.17 -9.53
CA GLY A 164 -13.11 -1.63 -10.48
C GLY A 164 -13.07 -2.30 -11.86
N ARG A 165 -12.10 -3.20 -12.07
CA ARG A 165 -11.96 -4.00 -13.29
C ARG A 165 -11.71 -5.47 -12.95
N GLU A 166 -11.84 -6.31 -13.97
CA GLU A 166 -11.49 -7.72 -13.86
C GLU A 166 -9.96 -7.87 -13.71
N LEU A 167 -9.51 -8.59 -12.68
CA LEU A 167 -8.09 -8.93 -12.54
C LEU A 167 -7.78 -10.11 -13.46
N LYS A 168 -7.25 -9.84 -14.66
CA LYS A 168 -6.78 -10.88 -15.58
C LYS A 168 -5.31 -11.19 -15.32
N ALA A 169 -4.95 -12.47 -15.36
CA ALA A 169 -3.54 -12.89 -15.27
C ALA A 169 -2.68 -12.18 -16.33
N GLU A 170 -3.23 -11.96 -17.53
CA GLU A 170 -2.61 -11.20 -18.62
C GLU A 170 -2.39 -9.72 -18.28
N SER A 171 -3.27 -9.10 -17.49
CA SER A 171 -3.12 -7.71 -17.06
C SER A 171 -2.00 -7.55 -16.05
N VAL A 172 -1.85 -8.52 -15.13
CA VAL A 172 -0.72 -8.57 -14.20
C VAL A 172 0.57 -8.91 -14.97
N ALA A 173 0.51 -9.83 -15.95
CA ALA A 173 1.66 -10.16 -16.78
C ALA A 173 2.10 -9.02 -17.72
N ARG A 174 1.18 -8.16 -18.19
CA ARG A 174 1.50 -6.97 -18.99
C ARG A 174 2.21 -5.90 -18.17
N LEU A 175 1.83 -5.73 -16.91
CA LEU A 175 2.58 -4.88 -15.97
C LEU A 175 4.03 -5.35 -15.77
N SER A 176 4.26 -6.66 -15.92
CA SER A 176 5.60 -7.25 -16.00
C SER A 176 6.08 -7.47 -17.43
N ALA A 177 5.55 -6.84 -18.48
CA ALA A 177 5.95 -7.13 -19.87
C ALA A 177 6.07 -5.92 -20.79
N ASP A 178 5.94 -4.69 -20.29
CA ASP A 178 6.47 -3.52 -21.01
C ASP A 178 8.00 -3.61 -20.99
N GLU A 179 8.56 -4.24 -22.02
CA GLU A 179 10.00 -4.35 -22.28
C GLU A 179 10.59 -3.06 -22.88
N ASP A 180 9.73 -2.15 -23.36
CA ASP A 180 10.12 -0.83 -23.88
C ASP A 180 10.25 0.24 -22.78
N ASP A 181 9.80 -0.06 -21.55
CA ASP A 181 10.27 0.64 -20.37
C ASP A 181 11.53 -0.08 -19.89
N GLU A 182 12.70 0.53 -20.14
CA GLU A 182 14.05 0.06 -19.78
C GLU A 182 14.21 -0.28 -18.27
N TRP A 183 13.16 -0.05 -17.48
CA TRP A 183 13.08 -0.07 -16.02
C TRP A 183 12.54 -1.38 -15.41
N PHE A 184 11.88 -2.27 -16.17
CA PHE A 184 11.28 -3.51 -15.65
C PHE A 184 11.88 -4.82 -16.20
N GLY A 185 12.87 -4.75 -17.10
CA GLY A 185 13.38 -5.88 -17.90
C GLY A 185 13.77 -7.16 -17.12
N ASP A 186 14.39 -7.01 -15.94
CA ASP A 186 14.84 -8.17 -15.15
C ASP A 186 13.68 -8.93 -14.48
N VAL A 187 12.62 -8.21 -14.08
CA VAL A 187 11.42 -8.79 -13.45
C VAL A 187 10.59 -9.54 -14.49
N VAL A 188 10.48 -8.98 -15.70
CA VAL A 188 9.80 -9.59 -16.85
C VAL A 188 10.40 -10.97 -17.19
N ALA A 189 11.72 -11.05 -17.22
CA ALA A 189 12.45 -12.27 -17.54
C ALA A 189 12.20 -13.37 -16.49
N GLU A 190 12.23 -13.02 -15.21
CA GLU A 190 12.04 -13.98 -14.11
C GLU A 190 10.59 -14.52 -14.05
N VAL A 191 9.59 -13.67 -14.26
CA VAL A 191 8.17 -14.07 -14.26
C VAL A 191 7.85 -14.98 -15.45
N ARG A 192 8.37 -14.66 -16.65
CA ARG A 192 8.23 -15.52 -17.83
C ARG A 192 8.88 -16.89 -17.64
N GLU A 193 10.05 -16.96 -17.02
CA GLU A 193 10.75 -18.21 -16.69
C GLU A 193 9.90 -19.07 -15.71
N ARG A 194 9.31 -18.46 -14.68
CA ARG A 194 8.45 -19.16 -13.70
C ARG A 194 7.17 -19.69 -14.33
N LEU A 195 6.52 -18.92 -15.20
CA LEU A 195 5.33 -19.36 -15.91
C LEU A 195 5.63 -20.48 -16.91
N ARG A 196 6.77 -20.45 -17.59
CA ARG A 196 7.26 -21.52 -18.49
C ARG A 196 7.62 -22.83 -17.77
N ARG A 197 7.88 -22.79 -16.47
CA ARG A 197 8.15 -24.00 -15.66
C ARG A 197 6.89 -24.62 -15.05
N ARG A 198 5.74 -23.94 -15.15
CA ARG A 198 4.46 -24.37 -14.57
C ARG A 198 3.51 -25.03 -15.58
N TYR A 199 3.88 -25.03 -16.86
CA TYR A 199 3.21 -25.67 -18.00
C TYR A 199 4.24 -26.36 -18.89
#